data_AF-A0A8T0PU01-F1
#
_entry.id   AF-A0A8T0PU01-F1
#
_cell.length_a   1.000
_cell.length_b   1.000
_cell.length_c   1.000
_cell.angle_alpha   90.00
_cell.angle_beta   90.00
_cell.angle_gamma   90.00
#
_symmetry.space_group_name_H-M   'P 1'
#
loop_
_entity.id
_entity.type
_entity.pdbx_description
1 polymer ?
#
loop_
_entity_poly.entity_id
_entity_poly.type
_entity_poly.pdbx_seq_one_letter_code
_entity_poly.pdbx_strand_id
1 'polypeptide(L)'
;MPALKLSYNHLPYHLQLLFSYCAIFPKGYKFEKEELICTWIALGFVVHERKKLEDQGSDCFDDLVDWSFFHKHEQYFVVHDLMHDVAQEVMVKKCLIIDCLDLRKVFPSTCHLGIWTELAYNEQSIERNEDFEEKLDAIQDKDILKRLESLILVGLYDENCSAKLATIIEQLHYVRVLRLQFNDDILLASVKKFIHLRYLELRYTSDMQKPLPKHICELYHLQILDVRHWNGLNDLPEGMNNLVNLRYLLVPGSGSLHSKISKVGDLEFLQELKEFRVQKKDGFDISQLGNLKEIKGSLSILDLENVTSKEEATRAGIKQKKHLRTLSLSWGSASASPAAIQEKVMEGLKPHENLAHLTVVNYAGATPLWFAKNLSLTNLESLHLQDCATMKLLPPFQIMPFLRTLSLVGLSSLKDFQIDFRSYEKDELELSEIEILNCSALPSIGLHSCKALTKLSIKDCGALTKLSIANCEALASLELEGTPSSDQLMLNIQGCSQLPSGFISN
;
A
#
# COMPACT_ATOMS: atom_id res chain seq x y z
N MET A 1 -19.93 30.17 14.56
CA MET A 1 -19.85 30.23 13.09
C MET A 1 -19.05 31.40 12.54
N PRO A 2 -19.32 32.69 12.86
CA PRO A 2 -18.64 33.82 12.19
C PRO A 2 -17.11 33.80 12.28
N ALA A 3 -16.56 33.45 13.45
CA ALA A 3 -15.11 33.31 13.65
C ALA A 3 -14.48 32.16 12.83
N LEU A 4 -15.19 31.03 12.68
CA LEU A 4 -14.71 29.88 11.88
C LEU A 4 -14.75 30.19 10.39
N LYS A 5 -15.79 30.90 9.93
CA LYS A 5 -15.87 31.38 8.54
C LYS A 5 -14.74 32.37 8.23
N LEU A 6 -14.37 33.21 9.20
CA LEU A 6 -13.21 34.09 9.06
C LEU A 6 -11.92 33.28 8.92
N SER A 7 -11.71 32.24 9.73
CA SER A 7 -10.58 31.31 9.58
C SER A 7 -10.52 30.70 8.17
N TYR A 8 -11.64 30.18 7.66
CA TYR A 8 -11.73 29.67 6.28
C TYR A 8 -11.36 30.72 5.23
N ASN A 9 -11.86 31.95 5.36
CA ASN A 9 -11.56 33.03 4.41
C ASN A 9 -10.07 33.44 4.40
N HIS A 10 -9.34 33.15 5.48
CA HIS A 10 -7.89 33.40 5.57
C HIS A 10 -7.03 32.28 4.97
N LEU A 11 -7.60 31.11 4.66
CA LEU A 11 -6.86 30.07 3.95
C LEU A 11 -6.49 30.54 2.54
N PRO A 12 -5.34 30.12 1.99
CA PRO A 12 -5.07 30.21 0.58
C PRO A 12 -6.20 29.58 -0.26
N TYR A 13 -6.53 30.18 -1.41
CA TYR A 13 -7.66 29.74 -2.24
C TYR A 13 -7.63 28.25 -2.60
N HIS A 14 -6.45 27.68 -2.85
CA HIS A 14 -6.34 26.26 -3.15
C HIS A 14 -6.73 25.38 -1.96
N LEU A 15 -6.33 25.72 -0.72
CA LEU A 15 -6.74 24.99 0.49
C LEU A 15 -8.23 25.15 0.77
N GLN A 16 -8.79 26.35 0.52
CA GLN A 16 -10.24 26.57 0.60
C GLN A 16 -11.00 25.59 -0.30
N LEU A 17 -10.57 25.45 -1.56
CA LEU A 17 -11.18 24.54 -2.52
C LEU A 17 -11.13 23.08 -2.02
N LEU A 18 -9.97 22.61 -1.59
CA LEU A 18 -9.76 21.24 -1.10
C LEU A 18 -10.64 20.93 0.13
N PHE A 19 -10.62 21.82 1.13
CA PHE A 19 -11.44 21.67 2.34
C PHE A 19 -12.94 21.73 2.04
N SER A 20 -13.37 22.67 1.18
CA SER A 20 -14.80 22.87 0.90
C SER A 20 -15.46 21.61 0.33
N TYR A 21 -14.71 20.75 -0.37
CA TYR A 21 -15.21 19.48 -0.89
C TYR A 21 -15.73 18.54 0.20
N CYS A 22 -15.22 18.61 1.43
CA CYS A 22 -15.72 17.81 2.55
C CYS A 22 -17.22 18.02 2.85
N ALA A 23 -17.82 19.09 2.33
CA ALA A 23 -19.25 19.37 2.43
C ALA A 23 -20.16 18.29 1.83
N ILE A 24 -19.66 17.42 0.94
CA ILE A 24 -20.44 16.31 0.34
C ILE A 24 -20.64 15.11 1.28
N PHE A 25 -19.81 15.01 2.31
CA PHE A 25 -19.84 13.94 3.29
C PHE A 25 -20.74 14.32 4.48
N PRO A 26 -21.34 13.36 5.19
CA PRO A 26 -22.11 13.63 6.40
C PRO A 26 -21.18 14.09 7.55
N LYS A 27 -21.77 14.68 8.58
CA LYS A 27 -21.06 15.01 9.82
C LYS A 27 -20.50 13.75 10.47
N GLY A 28 -19.32 13.86 11.08
CA GLY A 28 -18.64 12.72 11.69
C GLY A 28 -18.04 11.70 10.72
N TYR A 29 -18.05 11.97 9.40
CA TYR A 29 -17.40 11.09 8.43
C TYR A 29 -15.91 10.90 8.75
N LYS A 30 -15.46 9.65 8.66
CA LYS A 30 -14.08 9.24 8.98
C LYS A 30 -13.29 9.19 7.68
N PHE A 31 -12.40 10.16 7.49
CA PHE A 31 -11.61 10.30 6.29
C PHE A 31 -10.29 9.51 6.39
N GLU A 32 -9.99 8.73 5.36
CA GLU A 32 -8.62 8.31 5.05
C GLU A 32 -7.92 9.48 4.30
N LYS A 33 -6.66 9.76 4.63
CA LYS A 33 -5.91 10.86 4.00
C LYS A 33 -5.78 10.65 2.49
N GLU A 34 -5.45 9.42 2.09
CA GLU A 34 -5.22 9.02 0.71
C GLU A 34 -6.50 9.12 -0.14
N GLU A 35 -7.66 8.83 0.46
CA GLU A 35 -8.97 8.94 -0.20
C GLU A 35 -9.26 10.38 -0.64
N LEU A 36 -9.05 11.36 0.26
CA LEU A 36 -9.24 12.77 -0.06
C LEU A 36 -8.25 13.26 -1.11
N ILE A 37 -6.98 12.88 -0.99
CA ILE A 37 -5.95 13.24 -1.98
C ILE A 37 -6.32 12.69 -3.36
N CYS A 38 -6.70 11.42 -3.47
CA CYS A 38 -7.15 10.82 -4.73
C CYS A 38 -8.36 11.55 -5.32
N THR A 39 -9.33 11.91 -4.47
CA THR A 39 -10.51 12.68 -4.89
C THR A 39 -10.13 14.07 -5.42
N TRP A 40 -9.25 14.78 -4.74
CA TRP A 40 -8.80 16.11 -5.17
C TRP A 40 -8.01 16.05 -6.48
N ILE A 41 -7.19 15.02 -6.68
CA ILE A 41 -6.47 14.78 -7.94
C ILE A 41 -7.47 14.52 -9.07
N ALA A 42 -8.44 13.64 -8.85
CA ALA A 42 -9.45 13.28 -9.84
C ALA A 42 -10.35 14.46 -10.24
N LEU A 43 -10.71 15.33 -9.29
CA LEU A 43 -11.44 16.56 -9.58
C LEU A 43 -10.57 17.62 -10.28
N GLY A 44 -9.25 17.50 -10.18
CA GLY A 44 -8.29 18.47 -10.72
C GLY A 44 -8.06 19.68 -9.80
N PHE A 45 -8.30 19.52 -8.49
CA PHE A 45 -8.06 20.57 -7.49
C PHE A 45 -6.58 20.70 -7.13
N VAL A 46 -5.81 19.62 -7.29
CA VAL A 46 -4.35 19.63 -7.12
C VAL A 46 -3.68 19.89 -8.46
N VAL A 47 -2.98 21.02 -8.57
CA VAL A 47 -2.21 21.40 -9.76
C VAL A 47 -0.82 21.85 -9.32
N HIS A 48 0.22 21.22 -9.86
CA HIS A 48 1.59 21.67 -9.66
C HIS A 48 2.49 21.25 -10.83
N GLU A 49 3.37 22.14 -11.29
CA GLU A 49 4.23 21.89 -12.46
C GLU A 49 5.51 21.10 -12.11
N ARG A 50 5.98 21.19 -10.87
CA ARG A 50 7.31 20.68 -10.46
C ARG A 50 7.28 19.50 -9.49
N LYS A 51 6.11 19.22 -8.90
CA LYS A 51 5.92 18.25 -7.81
C LYS A 51 4.89 17.23 -8.25
N LYS A 52 5.01 15.99 -7.78
CA LYS A 52 3.97 14.98 -7.98
C LYS A 52 2.67 15.44 -7.34
N LEU A 53 1.56 15.06 -7.96
CA LEU A 53 0.23 15.45 -7.49
C LEU A 53 -0.06 14.86 -6.12
N GLU A 54 0.39 13.63 -5.87
CA GLU A 54 0.26 12.91 -4.61
C GLU A 54 1.00 13.63 -3.48
N ASP A 55 2.24 14.04 -3.75
CA ASP A 55 3.05 14.74 -2.76
C ASP A 55 2.50 16.16 -2.51
N GLN A 56 2.01 16.86 -3.55
CA GLN A 56 1.37 18.16 -3.38
C GLN A 56 0.05 18.05 -2.60
N GLY A 57 -0.76 17.04 -2.92
CA GLY A 57 -2.01 16.77 -2.20
C GLY A 57 -1.74 16.43 -0.74
N SER A 58 -0.68 15.68 -0.46
CA SER A 58 -0.25 15.37 0.91
C SER A 58 0.14 16.63 1.68
N ASP A 59 0.99 17.50 1.13
CA ASP A 59 1.37 18.75 1.79
C ASP A 59 0.14 19.62 2.06
N CYS A 60 -0.75 19.79 1.08
CA CYS A 60 -1.99 20.56 1.27
C CYS A 60 -2.89 19.96 2.36
N PHE A 61 -2.93 18.63 2.47
CA PHE A 61 -3.68 17.96 3.53
C PHE A 61 -3.05 18.25 4.90
N ASP A 62 -1.72 18.15 4.99
CA ASP A 62 -0.98 18.41 6.23
C ASP A 62 -1.13 19.87 6.66
N ASP A 63 -1.10 20.82 5.73
CA ASP A 63 -1.43 22.24 6.00
C ASP A 63 -2.85 22.39 6.58
N LEU A 64 -3.85 21.69 6.03
CA LEU A 64 -5.23 21.75 6.56
C LEU A 64 -5.33 21.14 7.97
N VAL A 65 -4.53 20.13 8.30
CA VAL A 65 -4.42 19.58 9.65
C VAL A 65 -3.76 20.59 10.59
N ASP A 66 -2.65 21.22 10.18
CA ASP A 66 -1.94 22.23 10.97
C ASP A 66 -2.82 23.44 11.28
N TRP A 67 -3.71 23.80 10.36
CA TRP A 67 -4.71 24.86 10.56
C TRP A 67 -5.95 24.42 11.36
N SER A 68 -5.97 23.18 11.86
CA SER A 68 -7.06 22.59 12.65
C SER A 68 -8.39 22.44 11.88
N PHE A 69 -8.34 22.31 10.55
CA PHE A 69 -9.53 22.00 9.73
C PHE A 69 -9.85 20.51 9.75
N PHE A 70 -8.83 19.67 9.92
CA PHE A 70 -8.96 18.24 10.19
C PHE A 70 -8.33 17.88 11.53
N HIS A 71 -8.98 16.98 12.26
CA HIS A 71 -8.47 16.43 13.51
C HIS A 71 -8.13 14.96 13.34
N LYS A 72 -6.89 14.60 13.65
CA LYS A 72 -6.42 13.21 13.63
C LYS A 72 -6.97 12.42 14.82
N HIS A 73 -7.61 11.30 14.54
CA HIS A 73 -8.11 10.32 15.51
C HIS A 73 -7.51 8.96 15.18
N GLU A 74 -6.46 8.57 15.91
CA GLU A 74 -5.72 7.32 15.73
C GLU A 74 -5.35 7.04 14.24
N GLN A 75 -6.26 6.40 13.50
CA GLN A 75 -6.10 5.94 12.13
C GLN A 75 -6.86 6.76 11.06
N TYR A 76 -7.72 7.69 11.45
CA TYR A 76 -8.53 8.48 10.51
C TYR A 76 -8.58 9.97 10.89
N PHE A 77 -9.14 10.79 10.00
CA PHE A 77 -9.33 12.22 10.23
C PHE A 77 -10.82 12.56 10.25
N VAL A 78 -11.19 13.57 11.04
CA VAL A 78 -12.56 14.09 11.08
C VAL A 78 -12.56 15.61 10.95
N VAL A 79 -13.58 16.14 10.28
CA VAL A 79 -13.88 17.57 10.30
C VAL A 79 -14.85 17.81 11.44
N HIS A 80 -14.54 18.76 12.33
CA HIS A 80 -15.43 19.11 13.44
C HIS A 80 -16.77 19.65 12.90
N ASP A 81 -17.89 19.32 13.54
CA ASP A 81 -19.25 19.66 13.06
C ASP A 81 -19.44 21.13 12.69
N LEU A 82 -18.92 22.05 13.51
CA LEU A 82 -18.97 23.49 13.22
C LEU A 82 -18.14 23.91 12.00
N MET A 83 -17.04 23.23 11.71
CA MET A 83 -16.24 23.45 10.50
C MET A 83 -16.93 22.82 9.28
N HIS A 84 -17.58 21.67 9.48
CA HIS A 84 -18.43 21.07 8.46
C HIS A 84 -19.60 21.98 8.08
N ASP A 85 -20.24 22.65 9.05
CA ASP A 85 -21.26 23.67 8.79
C ASP A 85 -20.73 24.82 7.93
N VAL A 86 -19.47 25.25 8.15
CA VAL A 86 -18.81 26.24 7.30
C VAL A 86 -18.61 25.71 5.89
N ALA A 87 -18.13 24.47 5.73
CA ALA A 87 -17.96 23.84 4.42
C ALA A 87 -19.30 23.76 3.65
N GLN A 88 -20.38 23.37 4.33
CA GLN A 88 -21.72 23.33 3.74
C GLN A 88 -22.26 24.71 3.38
N GLU A 89 -22.02 25.73 4.21
CA GLU A 89 -22.44 27.10 3.91
C GLU A 89 -21.75 27.63 2.64
N VAL A 90 -20.44 27.39 2.50
CA VAL A 90 -19.69 27.87 1.31
C VAL A 90 -19.99 27.07 0.05
N MET A 91 -20.38 25.78 0.18
CA MET A 91 -20.73 24.91 -0.93
C MET A 91 -22.23 24.79 -1.21
N VAL A 92 -23.09 25.57 -0.53
CA VAL A 92 -24.56 25.44 -0.60
C VAL A 92 -25.14 25.46 -2.02
N LYS A 93 -24.49 26.14 -2.96
CA LYS A 93 -24.93 26.23 -4.38
C LYS A 93 -24.30 25.18 -5.30
N LYS A 94 -23.27 24.48 -4.85
CA LYS A 94 -22.46 23.54 -5.63
C LYS A 94 -22.61 22.10 -5.17
N CYS A 95 -22.90 21.88 -3.90
CA CYS A 95 -23.01 20.56 -3.28
C CYS A 95 -24.44 20.32 -2.80
N LEU A 96 -25.01 19.18 -3.18
CA LEU A 96 -26.28 18.69 -2.70
C LEU A 96 -26.07 17.37 -1.97
N ILE A 97 -26.65 17.24 -0.79
CA ILE A 97 -26.72 15.99 -0.04
C ILE A 97 -28.17 15.55 0.01
N ILE A 98 -28.41 14.27 -0.29
CA ILE A 98 -29.68 13.58 -0.09
C ILE A 98 -29.45 12.51 0.97
N ASP A 99 -30.13 12.67 2.10
CA ASP A 99 -30.12 11.74 3.23
C ASP A 99 -31.53 11.61 3.83
N CYS A 100 -31.67 11.09 5.05
CA CYS A 100 -32.97 11.00 5.72
C CYS A 100 -33.52 12.36 6.18
N LEU A 101 -32.72 13.43 6.20
CA LEU A 101 -33.13 14.78 6.61
C LEU A 101 -33.83 15.54 5.47
N ASP A 102 -34.38 16.72 5.77
CA ASP A 102 -35.08 17.54 4.78
C ASP A 102 -34.19 17.88 3.57
N LEU A 103 -34.75 17.70 2.37
CA LEU A 103 -34.05 18.02 1.13
C LEU A 103 -33.75 19.52 1.07
N ARG A 104 -32.45 19.85 0.97
CA ARG A 104 -32.02 21.24 0.80
C ARG A 104 -32.43 21.76 -0.57
N LYS A 105 -32.53 23.09 -0.67
CA LYS A 105 -32.79 23.76 -1.95
C LYS A 105 -31.79 23.32 -3.01
N VAL A 106 -32.32 22.82 -4.12
CA VAL A 106 -31.54 22.44 -5.30
C VAL A 106 -31.19 23.70 -6.10
N PHE A 107 -29.92 23.85 -6.49
CA PHE A 107 -29.45 24.98 -7.29
C PHE A 107 -29.01 24.52 -8.69
N PRO A 108 -29.21 25.34 -9.74
CA PRO A 108 -28.73 25.01 -11.10
C PRO A 108 -27.21 24.87 -11.24
N SER A 109 -26.45 25.40 -10.27
CA SER A 109 -24.99 25.31 -10.20
C SER A 109 -24.48 24.09 -9.43
N THR A 110 -25.36 23.19 -8.98
CA THR A 110 -24.95 21.95 -8.30
C THR A 110 -24.08 21.11 -9.24
N CYS A 111 -22.89 20.75 -8.76
CA CYS A 111 -21.91 19.92 -9.48
C CYS A 111 -21.42 18.73 -8.64
N HIS A 112 -21.76 18.67 -7.35
CA HIS A 112 -21.41 17.58 -6.45
C HIS A 112 -22.67 17.05 -5.78
N LEU A 113 -22.92 15.74 -5.89
CA LEU A 113 -24.10 15.08 -5.32
C LEU A 113 -23.65 13.93 -4.40
N GLY A 114 -24.03 14.00 -3.13
CA GLY A 114 -23.89 12.91 -2.17
C GLY A 114 -25.26 12.32 -1.83
N ILE A 115 -25.41 11.01 -1.97
CA ILE A 115 -26.63 10.26 -1.64
C ILE A 115 -26.25 9.25 -0.56
N TRP A 116 -26.82 9.43 0.63
CA TRP A 116 -26.50 8.65 1.82
C TRP A 116 -27.76 7.98 2.33
N THR A 117 -27.85 6.67 2.14
CA THR A 117 -29.06 5.89 2.42
C THR A 117 -29.01 5.15 3.77
N GLU A 118 -27.87 5.22 4.48
CA GLU A 118 -27.61 4.48 5.73
C GLU A 118 -28.65 4.73 6.83
N LEU A 119 -29.22 5.93 6.90
CA LEU A 119 -30.29 6.26 7.87
C LEU A 119 -31.70 6.04 7.31
N ALA A 120 -31.83 5.83 6.00
CA ALA A 120 -33.11 5.64 5.33
C ALA A 120 -33.51 4.15 5.24
N TYR A 121 -32.53 3.24 5.33
CA TYR A 121 -32.73 1.80 5.20
C TYR A 121 -32.06 1.04 6.33
N ASN A 122 -32.72 -0.01 6.83
CA ASN A 122 -32.15 -0.91 7.82
C ASN A 122 -31.40 -2.05 7.13
N GLU A 123 -30.15 -2.30 7.54
CA GLU A 123 -29.33 -3.40 7.00
C GLU A 123 -29.95 -4.79 7.25
N GLN A 124 -30.74 -4.93 8.31
CA GLN A 124 -31.39 -6.21 8.66
C GLN A 124 -32.67 -6.47 7.84
N SER A 125 -33.29 -5.41 7.32
CA SER A 125 -34.55 -5.47 6.58
C SER A 125 -34.68 -4.24 5.65
N ILE A 126 -34.34 -4.42 4.38
CA ILE A 126 -34.45 -3.37 3.38
C ILE A 126 -35.92 -3.26 2.94
N GLU A 127 -36.66 -2.37 3.58
CA GLU A 127 -38.04 -2.04 3.23
C GLU A 127 -38.08 -0.82 2.29
N ARG A 128 -39.17 -0.72 1.51
CA ARG A 128 -39.38 0.40 0.59
C ARG A 128 -39.51 1.72 1.36
N ASN A 129 -38.81 2.76 0.91
CA ASN A 129 -38.86 4.08 1.52
C ASN A 129 -39.37 5.12 0.51
N GLU A 130 -40.69 5.31 0.48
CA GLU A 130 -41.35 6.25 -0.45
C GLU A 130 -40.91 7.71 -0.23
N ASP A 131 -40.69 8.12 1.02
CA ASP A 131 -40.21 9.47 1.35
C ASP A 131 -38.82 9.73 0.76
N PHE A 132 -37.93 8.74 0.76
CA PHE A 132 -36.61 8.86 0.15
C PHE A 132 -36.70 8.86 -1.39
N GLU A 133 -37.59 8.04 -1.96
CA GLU A 133 -37.88 8.03 -3.39
C GLU A 133 -38.37 9.39 -3.91
N GLU A 134 -39.21 10.10 -3.16
CA GLU A 134 -39.69 11.45 -3.52
C GLU A 134 -38.55 12.49 -3.56
N LYS A 135 -37.57 12.38 -2.64
CA LYS A 135 -36.38 13.24 -2.66
C LYS A 135 -35.52 13.03 -3.90
N LEU A 136 -35.43 11.80 -4.40
CA LEU A 136 -34.74 11.49 -5.65
C LEU A 136 -35.50 12.06 -6.86
N ASP A 137 -36.83 12.05 -6.83
CA ASP A 137 -37.63 12.65 -7.92
C ASP A 137 -37.43 14.17 -8.00
N ALA A 138 -37.26 14.84 -6.86
CA ALA A 138 -37.04 16.27 -6.81
C ALA A 138 -35.74 16.74 -7.50
N ILE A 139 -34.79 15.83 -7.78
CA ILE A 139 -33.52 16.14 -8.45
C ILE A 139 -33.45 15.65 -9.90
N GLN A 140 -34.53 15.13 -10.49
CA GLN A 140 -34.57 14.66 -11.88
C GLN A 140 -34.49 15.78 -12.94
N ASP A 141 -34.05 16.98 -12.57
CA ASP A 141 -33.76 18.06 -13.51
C ASP A 141 -32.52 17.71 -14.35
N LYS A 142 -32.76 17.48 -15.65
CA LYS A 142 -31.74 17.14 -16.64
C LYS A 142 -30.62 18.16 -16.73
N ASP A 143 -30.89 19.44 -16.53
CA ASP A 143 -29.86 20.47 -16.65
C ASP A 143 -28.89 20.46 -15.47
N ILE A 144 -29.34 19.98 -14.32
CA ILE A 144 -28.53 19.81 -13.11
C ILE A 144 -27.71 18.53 -13.22
N LEU A 145 -28.36 17.40 -13.52
CA LEU A 145 -27.71 16.09 -13.60
C LEU A 145 -26.58 16.05 -14.64
N LYS A 146 -26.75 16.75 -15.77
CA LYS A 146 -25.71 16.86 -16.79
C LYS A 146 -24.46 17.60 -16.31
N ARG A 147 -24.54 18.45 -15.29
CA ARG A 147 -23.41 19.25 -14.78
C ARG A 147 -22.65 18.58 -13.64
N LEU A 148 -23.13 17.43 -13.14
CA LEU A 148 -22.47 16.76 -12.03
C LEU A 148 -21.08 16.29 -12.41
N GLU A 149 -20.11 16.71 -11.60
CA GLU A 149 -18.70 16.33 -11.67
C GLU A 149 -18.38 15.21 -10.67
N SER A 150 -19.13 15.11 -9.56
CA SER A 150 -19.02 13.99 -8.62
C SER A 150 -20.35 13.46 -8.13
N LEU A 151 -20.45 12.14 -8.04
CA LEU A 151 -21.54 11.41 -7.40
C LEU A 151 -20.97 10.44 -6.37
N ILE A 152 -21.47 10.52 -5.15
CA ILE A 152 -21.21 9.56 -4.07
C ILE A 152 -22.55 8.93 -3.69
N LEU A 153 -22.64 7.61 -3.75
CA LEU A 153 -23.75 6.80 -3.27
C LEU A 153 -23.23 5.82 -2.23
N VAL A 154 -23.72 5.93 -1.00
CA VAL A 154 -23.32 5.10 0.14
C VAL A 154 -24.55 4.61 0.90
N GLY A 155 -24.50 3.35 1.32
CA GLY A 155 -25.58 2.65 2.02
C GLY A 155 -26.35 1.65 1.14
N LEU A 156 -27.34 1.00 1.76
CA LEU A 156 -28.23 0.03 1.13
C LEU A 156 -29.55 0.69 0.70
N TYR A 157 -30.25 0.08 -0.24
CA TYR A 157 -31.52 0.61 -0.76
C TYR A 157 -32.35 -0.51 -1.37
N ASP A 158 -33.66 -0.28 -1.47
CA ASP A 158 -34.61 -1.22 -2.08
C ASP A 158 -34.62 -1.13 -3.63
N GLU A 159 -35.30 -2.09 -4.28
CA GLU A 159 -35.35 -2.19 -5.74
C GLU A 159 -35.96 -0.95 -6.42
N ASN A 160 -36.92 -0.26 -5.80
CA ASN A 160 -37.54 0.94 -6.38
C ASN A 160 -36.57 2.12 -6.35
N CYS A 161 -35.87 2.28 -5.23
CA CYS A 161 -34.79 3.26 -5.11
C CYS A 161 -33.66 2.96 -6.12
N SER A 162 -33.28 1.69 -6.29
CA SER A 162 -32.32 1.27 -7.32
C SER A 162 -32.74 1.72 -8.73
N ALA A 163 -34.01 1.50 -9.11
CA ALA A 163 -34.51 1.91 -10.42
C ALA A 163 -34.47 3.44 -10.63
N LYS A 164 -34.73 4.23 -9.59
CA LYS A 164 -34.60 5.70 -9.61
C LYS A 164 -33.15 6.13 -9.72
N LEU A 165 -32.25 5.52 -8.95
CA LEU A 165 -30.81 5.77 -9.01
C LEU A 165 -30.25 5.45 -10.40
N ALA A 166 -30.66 4.34 -11.00
CA ALA A 166 -30.30 3.99 -12.37
C ALA A 166 -30.73 5.09 -13.36
N THR A 167 -31.95 5.60 -13.20
CA THR A 167 -32.48 6.70 -14.03
C THR A 167 -31.69 8.00 -13.83
N ILE A 168 -31.20 8.29 -12.62
CA ILE A 168 -30.32 9.44 -12.35
C ILE A 168 -28.97 9.24 -13.02
N ILE A 169 -28.32 8.09 -12.82
CA ILE A 169 -26.99 7.78 -13.36
C ILE A 169 -26.98 7.81 -14.89
N GLU A 170 -28.05 7.33 -15.52
CA GLU A 170 -28.25 7.37 -16.97
C GLU A 170 -28.25 8.78 -17.57
N GLN A 171 -28.56 9.81 -16.77
CA GLN A 171 -28.62 11.22 -17.19
C GLN A 171 -27.33 11.99 -16.95
N LEU A 172 -26.32 11.36 -16.34
CA LEU A 172 -25.04 11.99 -16.03
C LEU A 172 -24.12 11.98 -17.26
N HIS A 173 -23.32 13.04 -17.45
CA HIS A 173 -22.48 13.21 -18.65
C HIS A 173 -21.00 13.49 -18.33
N TYR A 174 -20.71 14.36 -17.35
CA TYR A 174 -19.35 14.90 -17.12
C TYR A 174 -18.71 14.45 -15.79
N VAL A 175 -19.14 13.31 -15.26
CA VAL A 175 -18.67 12.81 -13.95
C VAL A 175 -17.18 12.45 -14.02
N ARG A 176 -16.42 13.00 -13.08
CA ARG A 176 -14.99 12.69 -12.84
C ARG A 176 -14.78 11.80 -11.63
N VAL A 177 -15.63 11.91 -10.62
CA VAL A 177 -15.58 11.08 -9.40
C VAL A 177 -16.90 10.36 -9.23
N LEU A 178 -16.87 9.04 -9.26
CA LEU A 178 -18.03 8.19 -9.08
C LEU A 178 -17.71 7.16 -8.01
N ARG A 179 -18.42 7.24 -6.89
CA ARG A 179 -18.30 6.31 -5.78
C ARG A 179 -19.64 5.64 -5.57
N LEU A 180 -19.71 4.34 -5.80
CA LEU A 180 -20.95 3.58 -5.76
C LEU A 180 -20.81 2.42 -4.79
N GLN A 181 -21.56 2.49 -3.71
CA GLN A 181 -21.98 1.30 -2.99
C GLN A 181 -23.25 0.77 -3.63
N PHE A 182 -23.26 -0.52 -3.94
CA PHE A 182 -24.40 -1.16 -4.58
C PHE A 182 -24.62 -2.58 -4.05
N ASN A 183 -25.89 -2.97 -4.06
CA ASN A 183 -26.41 -4.29 -3.71
C ASN A 183 -27.06 -5.00 -4.90
N ASP A 184 -27.11 -4.37 -6.08
CA ASP A 184 -27.59 -4.94 -7.34
C ASP A 184 -26.78 -4.48 -8.56
N ASP A 185 -27.03 -5.11 -9.70
CA ASP A 185 -26.22 -4.97 -10.91
C ASP A 185 -26.59 -3.78 -11.80
N ILE A 186 -27.74 -3.14 -11.53
CA ILE A 186 -28.36 -2.19 -12.46
C ILE A 186 -27.45 -0.97 -12.65
N LEU A 187 -26.86 -0.46 -11.57
CA LEU A 187 -26.03 0.75 -11.61
C LEU A 187 -24.72 0.57 -12.37
N LEU A 188 -24.20 -0.65 -12.45
CA LEU A 188 -22.93 -0.94 -13.15
C LEU A 188 -23.05 -0.84 -14.67
N ALA A 189 -24.25 -1.03 -15.22
CA ALA A 189 -24.47 -1.01 -16.67
C ALA A 189 -24.17 0.36 -17.30
N SER A 190 -24.34 1.44 -16.53
CA SER A 190 -24.21 2.82 -16.99
C SER A 190 -22.80 3.38 -16.84
N VAL A 191 -21.92 2.74 -16.04
CA VAL A 191 -20.55 3.23 -15.75
C VAL A 191 -19.73 3.46 -17.02
N LYS A 192 -19.92 2.63 -18.05
CA LYS A 192 -19.21 2.72 -19.34
C LYS A 192 -19.41 4.05 -20.09
N LYS A 193 -20.41 4.85 -19.71
CA LYS A 193 -20.73 6.13 -20.36
C LYS A 193 -19.83 7.28 -19.88
N PHE A 194 -19.22 7.14 -18.72
CA PHE A 194 -18.45 8.20 -18.08
C PHE A 194 -17.02 8.25 -18.62
N ILE A 195 -16.87 8.63 -19.89
CA ILE A 195 -15.56 8.68 -20.55
C ILE A 195 -14.59 9.67 -19.88
N HIS A 196 -15.10 10.67 -19.14
CA HIS A 196 -14.30 11.65 -18.40
C HIS A 196 -13.95 11.21 -16.96
N LEU A 197 -14.34 10.00 -16.57
CA LEU A 197 -14.14 9.50 -15.22
C LEU A 197 -12.66 9.38 -14.89
N ARG A 198 -12.28 9.84 -13.70
CA ARG A 198 -10.92 9.82 -13.18
C ARG A 198 -10.80 9.05 -11.87
N TYR A 199 -11.85 9.00 -11.06
CA TYR A 199 -11.95 8.14 -9.90
C TYR A 199 -13.24 7.34 -9.94
N LEU A 200 -13.10 6.02 -10.00
CA LEU A 200 -14.17 5.06 -9.82
C LEU A 200 -13.93 4.27 -8.53
N GLU A 201 -14.85 4.36 -7.57
CA GLU A 201 -14.92 3.43 -6.44
C GLU A 201 -16.17 2.58 -6.57
N LEU A 202 -16.00 1.26 -6.45
CA LEU A 202 -17.08 0.28 -6.50
C LEU A 202 -17.03 -0.58 -5.23
N ARG A 203 -18.04 -0.42 -4.37
CA ARG A 203 -18.23 -1.22 -3.16
C ARG A 203 -19.37 -2.20 -3.38
N TYR A 204 -19.04 -3.48 -3.52
CA TYR A 204 -20.02 -4.54 -3.74
C TYR A 204 -20.31 -5.24 -2.43
N THR A 205 -21.55 -5.13 -1.97
CA THR A 205 -21.98 -5.57 -0.63
C THR A 205 -22.42 -7.03 -0.57
N SER A 206 -22.54 -7.70 -1.71
CA SER A 206 -22.93 -9.12 -1.78
C SER A 206 -21.70 -10.02 -1.78
N ASP A 207 -21.81 -11.17 -1.11
CA ASP A 207 -20.75 -12.19 -1.04
C ASP A 207 -20.64 -13.06 -2.29
N MET A 208 -21.49 -12.81 -3.29
CA MET A 208 -21.49 -13.58 -4.54
C MET A 208 -20.24 -13.26 -5.37
N GLN A 209 -19.56 -14.31 -5.81
CA GLN A 209 -18.40 -14.14 -6.70
C GLN A 209 -18.85 -13.49 -8.02
N LYS A 210 -18.30 -12.31 -8.32
CA LYS A 210 -18.67 -11.58 -9.52
C LYS A 210 -17.46 -10.93 -10.20
N PRO A 211 -17.30 -11.06 -11.52
CA PRO A 211 -16.22 -10.40 -12.24
C PRO A 211 -16.46 -8.90 -12.34
N LEU A 212 -15.37 -8.14 -12.37
CA LEU A 212 -15.42 -6.72 -12.65
C LEU A 212 -15.81 -6.47 -14.13
N PRO A 213 -16.72 -5.52 -14.43
CA PRO A 213 -17.15 -5.25 -15.81
C PRO A 213 -16.00 -4.88 -16.76
N LYS A 214 -15.90 -5.56 -17.91
CA LYS A 214 -14.82 -5.36 -18.89
C LYS A 214 -14.71 -3.92 -19.44
N HIS A 215 -15.83 -3.22 -19.58
CA HIS A 215 -15.85 -1.84 -20.10
C HIS A 215 -15.14 -0.82 -19.20
N ILE A 216 -14.82 -1.16 -17.95
CA ILE A 216 -13.99 -0.30 -17.09
C ILE A 216 -12.63 -0.07 -17.74
N CYS A 217 -12.09 -1.06 -18.45
CA CYS A 217 -10.84 -0.96 -19.23
C CYS A 217 -10.89 0.04 -20.39
N GLU A 218 -12.06 0.58 -20.73
CA GLU A 218 -12.25 1.58 -21.79
C GLU A 218 -12.30 3.01 -21.23
N LEU A 219 -12.20 3.18 -19.91
CA LEU A 219 -12.17 4.46 -19.24
C LEU A 219 -10.74 5.02 -19.23
N TYR A 220 -10.23 5.42 -20.41
CA TYR A 220 -8.82 5.81 -20.61
C TYR A 220 -8.33 6.98 -19.74
N HIS A 221 -9.25 7.79 -19.19
CA HIS A 221 -8.94 8.90 -18.29
C HIS A 221 -8.89 8.50 -16.81
N LEU A 222 -9.19 7.24 -16.49
CA LEU A 222 -9.23 6.75 -15.12
C LEU A 222 -7.84 6.84 -14.48
N GLN A 223 -7.78 7.48 -13.33
CA GLN A 223 -6.59 7.68 -12.51
C GLN A 223 -6.62 6.81 -11.26
N ILE A 224 -7.80 6.57 -10.69
CA ILE A 224 -8.01 5.74 -9.51
C ILE A 224 -9.15 4.76 -9.79
N LEU A 225 -8.86 3.48 -9.61
CA LEU A 225 -9.86 2.41 -9.54
C LEU A 225 -9.78 1.77 -8.15
N ASP A 226 -10.81 1.99 -7.35
CA ASP A 226 -10.91 1.43 -6.00
C ASP A 226 -12.01 0.36 -5.95
N VAL A 227 -11.56 -0.88 -5.78
CA VAL A 227 -12.40 -2.07 -5.66
C VAL A 227 -12.03 -2.86 -4.40
N ARG A 228 -11.42 -2.22 -3.38
CA ARG A 228 -11.02 -2.87 -2.11
C ARG A 228 -12.17 -3.57 -1.41
N HIS A 229 -13.37 -3.03 -1.56
CA HIS A 229 -14.62 -3.56 -0.98
C HIS A 229 -15.45 -4.34 -2.00
N TRP A 230 -14.81 -4.96 -2.99
CA TRP A 230 -15.48 -5.90 -3.90
C TRP A 230 -15.32 -7.33 -3.37
N ASN A 231 -16.32 -7.81 -2.63
CA ASN A 231 -16.31 -9.17 -2.11
C ASN A 231 -16.32 -10.19 -3.26
N GLY A 232 -15.51 -11.24 -3.14
CA GLY A 232 -15.41 -12.30 -4.15
C GLY A 232 -14.71 -11.92 -5.46
N LEU A 233 -13.96 -10.80 -5.52
CA LEU A 233 -13.17 -10.47 -6.71
C LEU A 233 -11.98 -11.42 -6.85
N ASN A 234 -12.07 -12.36 -7.78
CA ASN A 234 -11.01 -13.34 -8.01
C ASN A 234 -10.19 -13.06 -9.27
N ASP A 235 -10.62 -12.17 -10.17
CA ASP A 235 -9.87 -11.85 -11.39
C ASP A 235 -10.10 -10.41 -11.85
N LEU A 236 -9.18 -9.91 -12.67
CA LEU A 236 -9.29 -8.62 -13.34
C LEU A 236 -9.73 -8.81 -14.80
N PRO A 237 -10.48 -7.86 -15.38
CA PRO A 237 -10.89 -7.95 -16.77
C PRO A 237 -9.68 -7.87 -17.70
N GLU A 238 -9.76 -8.51 -18.86
CA GLU A 238 -8.77 -8.32 -19.91
C GLU A 238 -8.74 -6.85 -20.36
N GLY A 239 -7.55 -6.31 -20.64
CA GLY A 239 -7.38 -4.94 -21.09
C GLY A 239 -7.09 -3.91 -19.99
N MET A 240 -6.78 -4.33 -18.76
CA MET A 240 -6.36 -3.40 -17.69
C MET A 240 -5.20 -2.47 -18.10
N ASN A 241 -4.33 -2.91 -19.02
CA ASN A 241 -3.23 -2.10 -19.57
C ASN A 241 -3.70 -0.90 -20.42
N ASN A 242 -4.96 -0.86 -20.83
CA ASN A 242 -5.54 0.29 -21.53
C ASN A 242 -5.71 1.52 -20.63
N LEU A 243 -5.70 1.34 -19.31
CA LEU A 243 -5.86 2.42 -18.34
C LEU A 243 -4.57 3.22 -18.17
N VAL A 244 -4.03 3.77 -19.25
CA VAL A 244 -2.69 4.39 -19.30
C VAL A 244 -2.50 5.57 -18.34
N ASN A 245 -3.58 6.18 -17.85
CA ASN A 245 -3.55 7.25 -16.84
C ASN A 245 -3.69 6.76 -15.39
N LEU A 246 -3.80 5.45 -15.18
CA LEU A 246 -4.02 4.84 -13.88
C LEU A 246 -2.81 5.06 -12.97
N ARG A 247 -3.10 5.62 -11.80
CA ARG A 247 -2.14 5.87 -10.73
C ARG A 247 -2.32 4.89 -9.59
N TYR A 248 -3.56 4.54 -9.28
CA TYR A 248 -3.91 3.64 -8.19
C TYR A 248 -4.93 2.61 -8.64
N LEU A 249 -4.57 1.35 -8.43
CA LEU A 249 -5.47 0.22 -8.48
C LEU A 249 -5.55 -0.36 -7.07
N LEU A 250 -6.64 -0.08 -6.37
CA LEU A 250 -6.83 -0.53 -4.99
C LEU A 250 -7.71 -1.77 -5.01
N VAL A 251 -7.13 -2.92 -4.65
CA VAL A 251 -7.78 -4.24 -4.75
C VAL A 251 -7.92 -4.91 -3.37
N PRO A 252 -8.86 -5.86 -3.20
CA PRO A 252 -8.97 -6.63 -1.97
C PRO A 252 -7.70 -7.45 -1.67
N GLY A 253 -7.42 -7.65 -0.39
CA GLY A 253 -6.32 -8.50 0.07
C GLY A 253 -4.92 -7.90 -0.12
N SER A 254 -3.92 -8.78 -0.27
CA SER A 254 -2.50 -8.41 -0.30
C SER A 254 -1.99 -7.90 -1.66
N GLY A 255 -2.85 -7.81 -2.68
CA GLY A 255 -2.50 -7.32 -4.01
C GLY A 255 -2.18 -8.39 -5.05
N SER A 256 -2.52 -9.65 -4.81
CA SER A 256 -2.33 -10.74 -5.78
C SER A 256 -3.06 -10.51 -7.12
N LEU A 257 -4.12 -9.70 -7.15
CA LEU A 257 -4.79 -9.31 -8.39
C LEU A 257 -3.89 -8.47 -9.32
N HIS A 258 -2.92 -7.74 -8.78
CA HIS A 258 -1.96 -6.97 -9.59
C HIS A 258 -1.13 -7.85 -10.50
N SER A 259 -0.78 -9.07 -10.07
CA SER A 259 0.02 -10.00 -10.86
C SER A 259 -0.73 -10.57 -12.08
N LYS A 260 -2.02 -10.26 -12.22
CA LYS A 260 -2.87 -10.66 -13.36
C LYS A 260 -2.90 -9.63 -14.49
N ILE A 261 -2.34 -8.44 -14.29
CA ILE A 261 -2.33 -7.38 -15.29
C ILE A 261 -1.28 -7.70 -16.36
N SER A 262 -1.75 -8.16 -17.52
CA SER A 262 -0.91 -8.28 -18.71
C SER A 262 -0.44 -6.92 -19.18
N LYS A 263 0.81 -6.79 -19.63
CA LYS A 263 1.42 -5.55 -20.12
C LYS A 263 1.31 -4.40 -19.14
N VAL A 264 1.53 -4.70 -17.85
CA VAL A 264 1.50 -3.69 -16.79
C VAL A 264 2.47 -2.53 -17.06
N GLY A 265 3.52 -2.75 -17.86
CA GLY A 265 4.45 -1.71 -18.29
C GLY A 265 3.82 -0.59 -19.15
N ASP A 266 2.60 -0.74 -19.63
CA ASP A 266 1.85 0.33 -20.31
C ASP A 266 1.27 1.35 -19.29
N LEU A 267 1.21 0.99 -18.00
CA LEU A 267 0.67 1.82 -16.90
C LEU A 267 1.75 2.71 -16.27
N GLU A 268 2.38 3.58 -17.06
CA GLU A 268 3.58 4.33 -16.65
C GLU A 268 3.40 5.22 -15.40
N PHE A 269 2.17 5.69 -15.13
CA PHE A 269 1.85 6.53 -13.97
C PHE A 269 1.48 5.74 -12.71
N LEU A 270 1.48 4.40 -12.77
CA LEU A 270 1.10 3.56 -11.66
C LEU A 270 2.03 3.79 -10.46
N GLN A 271 1.42 4.10 -9.32
CA GLN A 271 2.12 4.41 -8.07
C GLN A 271 2.29 3.16 -7.19
N GLU A 272 1.37 2.19 -7.28
CA GLU A 272 1.40 0.98 -6.44
C GLU A 272 1.27 -0.28 -7.31
N LEU A 273 2.22 -1.22 -7.11
CA LEU A 273 2.17 -2.57 -7.66
C LEU A 273 2.71 -3.55 -6.61
N LYS A 274 1.81 -4.02 -5.73
CA LYS A 274 2.19 -4.90 -4.61
C LYS A 274 2.80 -6.24 -5.03
N GLU A 275 2.33 -6.83 -6.14
CA GLU A 275 2.77 -8.14 -6.60
C GLU A 275 2.91 -8.17 -8.12
N PHE A 276 3.99 -8.77 -8.61
CA PHE A 276 4.25 -9.06 -10.01
C PHE A 276 4.78 -10.49 -10.14
N ARG A 277 4.13 -11.33 -10.95
CA ARG A 277 4.54 -12.72 -11.17
C ARG A 277 5.12 -12.84 -12.58
N VAL A 278 6.40 -13.17 -12.68
CA VAL A 278 7.06 -13.33 -13.97
C VAL A 278 6.54 -14.60 -14.64
N GLN A 279 6.10 -14.50 -15.89
CA GLN A 279 5.61 -15.68 -16.64
C GLN A 279 6.28 -15.78 -18.01
N LYS A 280 6.37 -17.00 -18.55
CA LYS A 280 6.77 -17.25 -19.94
C LYS A 280 5.61 -16.99 -20.92
N LYS A 281 4.91 -15.87 -20.73
CA LYS A 281 3.76 -15.41 -21.51
C LYS A 281 3.97 -13.94 -21.87
N ASP A 282 3.58 -13.56 -23.08
CA ASP A 282 3.64 -12.16 -23.53
C ASP A 282 2.90 -11.24 -22.56
N GLY A 283 3.51 -10.10 -22.23
CA GLY A 283 2.99 -9.12 -21.29
C GLY A 283 3.24 -9.40 -19.80
N PHE A 284 3.93 -10.50 -19.44
CA PHE A 284 4.27 -10.84 -18.06
C PHE A 284 5.78 -11.05 -17.85
N ASP A 285 6.58 -10.66 -18.83
CA ASP A 285 8.02 -10.68 -18.71
C ASP A 285 8.51 -9.60 -17.73
N ILE A 286 9.67 -9.81 -17.13
CA ILE A 286 10.19 -8.90 -16.10
C ILE A 286 10.50 -7.48 -16.62
N SER A 287 10.64 -7.28 -17.94
CA SER A 287 10.90 -5.94 -18.49
C SER A 287 9.70 -5.02 -18.46
N GLN A 288 8.49 -5.54 -18.24
CA GLN A 288 7.30 -4.72 -17.98
C GLN A 288 7.52 -3.76 -16.79
N LEU A 289 8.24 -4.21 -15.76
CA LEU A 289 8.59 -3.37 -14.60
C LEU A 289 9.48 -2.19 -14.96
N GLY A 290 10.22 -2.24 -16.08
CA GLY A 290 11.15 -1.20 -16.50
C GLY A 290 10.49 0.14 -16.79
N ASN A 291 9.25 0.13 -17.28
CA ASN A 291 8.48 1.33 -17.60
C ASN A 291 7.82 1.96 -16.35
N LEU A 292 7.66 1.19 -15.28
CA LEU A 292 7.01 1.61 -14.04
C LEU A 292 7.96 2.41 -13.14
N LYS A 293 8.15 3.68 -13.48
CA LYS A 293 9.12 4.59 -12.81
C LYS A 293 8.60 5.19 -11.50
N GLU A 294 7.28 5.26 -11.37
CA GLU A 294 6.62 5.98 -10.28
C GLU A 294 6.23 5.09 -9.10
N ILE A 295 6.52 3.79 -9.18
CA ILE A 295 6.18 2.82 -8.13
C ILE A 295 6.83 3.19 -6.79
N LYS A 296 5.99 3.23 -5.77
CA LYS A 296 6.33 3.49 -4.37
C LYS A 296 5.86 2.35 -3.47
N GLY A 297 6.26 2.41 -2.20
CA GLY A 297 5.81 1.44 -1.19
C GLY A 297 6.48 0.09 -1.37
N SER A 298 5.67 -0.96 -1.58
CA SER A 298 6.12 -2.36 -1.62
C SER A 298 5.91 -3.02 -2.98
N LEU A 299 6.90 -3.81 -3.42
CA LEU A 299 6.83 -4.64 -4.62
C LEU A 299 7.36 -6.05 -4.30
N SER A 300 6.53 -7.06 -4.55
CA SER A 300 6.93 -8.47 -4.54
C SER A 300 7.06 -8.99 -5.97
N ILE A 301 8.23 -9.49 -6.33
CA ILE A 301 8.50 -10.12 -7.63
C ILE A 301 8.61 -11.63 -7.41
N LEU A 302 7.65 -12.35 -7.96
CA LEU A 302 7.50 -13.79 -7.81
C LEU A 302 7.88 -14.51 -9.10
N ASP A 303 8.15 -15.81 -8.97
CA ASP A 303 8.50 -16.72 -10.06
C ASP A 303 9.77 -16.30 -10.84
N LEU A 304 10.77 -15.81 -10.13
CA LEU A 304 12.02 -15.34 -10.75
C LEU A 304 12.80 -16.44 -11.48
N GLU A 305 12.46 -17.72 -11.30
CA GLU A 305 12.97 -18.83 -12.11
C GLU A 305 12.65 -18.71 -13.60
N ASN A 306 11.67 -17.87 -13.97
CA ASN A 306 11.31 -17.63 -15.37
C ASN A 306 12.24 -16.63 -16.06
N VAL A 307 13.09 -15.92 -15.31
CA VAL A 307 14.10 -14.98 -15.85
C VAL A 307 15.39 -15.76 -16.14
N THR A 308 15.95 -15.58 -17.34
CA THR A 308 17.02 -16.47 -17.84
C THR A 308 18.39 -15.81 -17.96
N SER A 309 18.47 -14.48 -17.81
CA SER A 309 19.71 -13.72 -18.02
C SER A 309 19.78 -12.47 -17.14
N LYS A 310 21.01 -11.95 -16.96
CA LYS A 310 21.25 -10.69 -16.26
C LYS A 310 20.66 -9.52 -17.01
N GLU A 311 20.75 -9.54 -18.34
CA GLU A 311 20.27 -8.50 -19.24
C GLU A 311 18.75 -8.37 -19.16
N GLU A 312 18.04 -9.50 -19.06
CA GLU A 312 16.59 -9.53 -18.84
C GLU A 312 16.20 -8.98 -17.48
N ALA A 313 16.86 -9.43 -16.42
CA ALA A 313 16.64 -8.92 -15.07
C ALA A 313 16.91 -7.40 -14.96
N THR A 314 17.96 -6.91 -15.61
CA THR A 314 18.33 -5.48 -15.60
C THR A 314 17.24 -4.61 -16.22
N ARG A 315 16.46 -5.13 -17.16
CA ARG A 315 15.34 -4.40 -17.78
C ARG A 315 14.20 -4.09 -16.81
N ALA A 316 14.08 -4.78 -15.67
CA ALA A 316 13.10 -4.38 -14.64
C ALA A 316 13.42 -3.02 -14.00
N GLY A 317 14.65 -2.51 -14.13
CA GLY A 317 15.01 -1.18 -13.67
C GLY A 317 14.76 -0.95 -12.18
N ILE A 318 14.98 -1.97 -11.33
CA ILE A 318 14.72 -1.90 -9.88
C ILE A 318 15.56 -0.79 -9.23
N LYS A 319 16.82 -0.63 -9.67
CA LYS A 319 17.72 0.42 -9.19
C LYS A 319 17.16 1.83 -9.42
N GLN A 320 16.33 2.05 -10.43
CA GLN A 320 15.78 3.38 -10.76
C GLN A 320 14.55 3.74 -9.92
N LYS A 321 13.94 2.78 -9.21
CA LYS A 321 12.73 2.97 -8.40
C LYS A 321 13.05 3.60 -7.04
N LYS A 322 13.41 4.88 -7.04
CA LYS A 322 13.87 5.64 -5.86
C LYS A 322 12.87 5.78 -4.71
N HIS A 323 11.58 5.53 -4.98
CA HIS A 323 10.49 5.63 -4.00
C HIS A 323 10.04 4.26 -3.47
N LEU A 324 10.64 3.16 -3.95
CA LEU A 324 10.37 1.82 -3.44
C LEU A 324 11.04 1.65 -2.08
N ARG A 325 10.25 1.31 -1.05
CA ARG A 325 10.71 1.11 0.33
C ARG A 325 10.84 -0.38 0.66
N THR A 326 9.98 -1.23 0.11
CA THR A 326 9.99 -2.67 0.35
C THR A 326 10.12 -3.45 -0.95
N LEU A 327 11.07 -4.39 -1.00
CA LEU A 327 11.26 -5.30 -2.13
C LEU A 327 11.31 -6.73 -1.64
N SER A 328 10.47 -7.60 -2.22
CA SER A 328 10.53 -9.04 -2.03
C SER A 328 10.87 -9.73 -3.36
N LEU A 329 11.89 -10.59 -3.34
CA LEU A 329 12.33 -11.38 -4.49
C LEU A 329 12.14 -12.86 -4.17
N SER A 330 11.32 -13.56 -4.95
CA SER A 330 10.97 -14.95 -4.67
C SER A 330 11.11 -15.85 -5.91
N TRP A 331 11.72 -17.00 -5.68
CA TRP A 331 11.74 -18.14 -6.59
C TRP A 331 10.73 -19.19 -6.11
N GLY A 332 10.09 -19.91 -7.03
CA GLY A 332 9.14 -20.97 -6.67
C GLY A 332 9.78 -22.12 -5.90
N SER A 333 11.07 -22.38 -6.13
CA SER A 333 11.90 -23.32 -5.36
C SER A 333 13.38 -23.05 -5.64
N ALA A 334 14.25 -23.35 -4.68
CA ALA A 334 15.70 -23.32 -4.85
C ALA A 334 16.18 -24.14 -6.06
N SER A 335 15.47 -25.21 -6.43
CA SER A 335 15.81 -26.08 -7.57
C SER A 335 15.09 -25.69 -8.88
N ALA A 336 14.31 -24.61 -8.90
CA ALA A 336 13.45 -24.27 -10.04
C ALA A 336 14.24 -23.88 -11.30
N SER A 337 15.45 -23.34 -11.13
CA SER A 337 16.38 -23.03 -12.22
C SER A 337 17.84 -23.17 -11.77
N PRO A 338 18.81 -23.36 -12.69
CA PRO A 338 20.22 -23.49 -12.34
C PRO A 338 20.76 -22.32 -11.50
N ALA A 339 21.51 -22.62 -10.43
CA ALA A 339 22.11 -21.64 -9.53
C ALA A 339 22.89 -20.52 -10.25
N ALA A 340 23.66 -20.87 -11.28
CA ALA A 340 24.43 -19.90 -12.08
C ALA A 340 23.56 -18.92 -12.87
N ILE A 341 22.31 -19.29 -13.19
CA ILE A 341 21.34 -18.38 -13.82
C ILE A 341 20.74 -17.48 -12.74
N GLN A 342 20.32 -18.04 -11.61
CA GLN A 342 19.78 -17.26 -10.50
C GLN A 342 20.77 -16.18 -10.05
N GLU A 343 22.06 -16.51 -9.97
CA GLU A 343 23.14 -15.55 -9.67
C GLU A 343 23.15 -14.37 -10.65
N LYS A 344 23.12 -14.66 -11.96
CA LYS A 344 23.06 -13.62 -13.00
C LYS A 344 21.81 -12.75 -12.90
N VAL A 345 20.66 -13.36 -12.61
CA VAL A 345 19.38 -12.66 -12.43
C VAL A 345 19.45 -11.74 -11.22
N MET A 346 19.90 -12.26 -10.08
CA MET A 346 20.03 -11.51 -8.84
C MET A 346 20.99 -10.31 -9.01
N GLU A 347 22.09 -10.47 -9.74
CA GLU A 347 23.00 -9.36 -10.13
C GLU A 347 22.32 -8.26 -10.96
N GLY A 348 21.30 -8.59 -11.75
CA GLY A 348 20.53 -7.63 -12.53
C GLY A 348 19.44 -6.90 -11.73
N LEU A 349 19.03 -7.44 -10.58
CA LEU A 349 17.96 -6.90 -9.73
C LEU A 349 18.48 -6.03 -8.57
N LYS A 350 19.66 -5.41 -8.71
CA LYS A 350 20.22 -4.52 -7.69
C LYS A 350 19.17 -3.44 -7.31
N PRO A 351 18.80 -3.31 -6.02
CA PRO A 351 17.84 -2.31 -5.56
C PRO A 351 18.44 -0.90 -5.47
N HIS A 352 17.56 0.10 -5.33
CA HIS A 352 17.95 1.48 -5.00
C HIS A 352 18.44 1.57 -3.55
N GLU A 353 19.29 2.55 -3.26
CA GLU A 353 19.90 2.82 -1.94
C GLU A 353 18.91 3.31 -0.87
N ASN A 354 17.66 3.59 -1.26
CA ASN A 354 16.60 4.09 -0.37
C ASN A 354 15.71 2.96 0.15
N LEU A 355 16.02 1.71 -0.23
CA LEU A 355 15.26 0.55 0.18
C LEU A 355 15.38 0.35 1.68
N ALA A 356 14.24 0.25 2.36
CA ALA A 356 14.15 0.03 3.81
C ALA A 356 14.00 -1.46 4.15
N HIS A 357 13.29 -2.23 3.32
CA HIS A 357 13.01 -3.63 3.62
C HIS A 357 13.32 -4.51 2.42
N LEU A 358 14.18 -5.51 2.63
CA LEU A 358 14.54 -6.50 1.63
C LEU A 358 14.19 -7.90 2.11
N THR A 359 13.41 -8.62 1.30
CA THR A 359 13.11 -10.03 1.48
C THR A 359 13.61 -10.83 0.27
N VAL A 360 14.31 -11.93 0.51
CA VAL A 360 14.74 -12.87 -0.54
C VAL A 360 14.36 -14.29 -0.12
N VAL A 361 13.62 -14.99 -0.98
CA VAL A 361 13.07 -16.32 -0.68
C VAL A 361 13.47 -17.32 -1.76
N ASN A 362 13.90 -18.51 -1.35
CA ASN A 362 14.23 -19.66 -2.21
C ASN A 362 15.37 -19.42 -3.23
N TYR A 363 16.31 -18.52 -2.94
CA TYR A 363 17.42 -18.21 -3.84
C TYR A 363 18.60 -19.20 -3.70
N ALA A 364 18.95 -19.89 -4.79
CA ALA A 364 20.01 -20.90 -4.82
C ALA A 364 21.28 -20.47 -5.57
N GLY A 365 21.43 -19.19 -5.92
CA GLY A 365 22.66 -18.65 -6.50
C GLY A 365 23.73 -18.33 -5.43
N ALA A 366 24.94 -18.01 -5.87
CA ALA A 366 25.96 -17.49 -4.94
C ALA A 366 25.56 -16.11 -4.39
N THR A 367 26.14 -15.69 -3.26
CA THR A 367 25.91 -14.34 -2.73
C THR A 367 26.25 -13.27 -3.80
N PRO A 368 25.30 -12.41 -4.22
CA PRO A 368 25.57 -11.43 -5.26
C PRO A 368 26.54 -10.35 -4.76
N LEU A 369 27.39 -9.83 -5.65
CA LEU A 369 28.43 -8.83 -5.37
C LEU A 369 27.85 -7.54 -4.81
N TRP A 370 26.71 -7.09 -5.34
CA TRP A 370 26.02 -5.91 -4.83
C TRP A 370 25.42 -6.11 -3.43
N PHE A 371 25.37 -7.34 -2.91
CA PHE A 371 24.97 -7.62 -1.54
C PHE A 371 26.22 -7.83 -0.69
N ALA A 372 27.15 -8.69 -1.12
CA ALA A 372 28.35 -9.03 -0.36
C ALA A 372 29.31 -7.86 -0.09
N LYS A 373 29.49 -6.95 -1.06
CA LYS A 373 30.55 -5.92 -1.01
C LYS A 373 30.03 -4.49 -0.84
N ASN A 374 28.72 -4.28 -0.93
CA ASN A 374 28.21 -3.01 -1.38
C ASN A 374 27.83 -2.08 -0.23
N LEU A 375 28.37 -0.87 -0.27
CA LEU A 375 28.07 0.24 0.62
C LEU A 375 26.72 0.94 0.31
N SER A 376 25.91 0.41 -0.62
CA SER A 376 24.71 1.08 -1.14
C SER A 376 23.42 0.85 -0.33
N LEU A 377 23.33 -0.17 0.54
CA LEU A 377 22.10 -0.45 1.30
C LEU A 377 22.09 0.26 2.66
N THR A 378 22.51 1.52 2.69
CA THR A 378 22.69 2.29 3.92
C THR A 378 21.38 2.58 4.64
N ASN A 379 20.26 2.66 3.92
CA ASN A 379 18.94 2.94 4.48
C ASN A 379 18.14 1.66 4.82
N LEU A 380 18.77 0.49 4.79
CA LEU A 380 18.08 -0.77 5.05
C LEU A 380 17.73 -0.86 6.55
N GLU A 381 16.44 -1.03 6.83
CA GLU A 381 15.85 -1.16 8.16
C GLU A 381 15.54 -2.63 8.50
N SER A 382 15.19 -3.45 7.51
CA SER A 382 14.92 -4.89 7.68
C SER A 382 15.52 -5.73 6.56
N LEU A 383 16.15 -6.85 6.94
CA LEU A 383 16.62 -7.88 6.02
C LEU A 383 16.05 -9.25 6.42
N HIS A 384 15.36 -9.90 5.48
CA HIS A 384 14.88 -11.27 5.64
C HIS A 384 15.40 -12.14 4.49
N LEU A 385 16.13 -13.20 4.83
CA LEU A 385 16.61 -14.21 3.89
C LEU A 385 16.00 -15.55 4.29
N GLN A 386 15.28 -16.18 3.38
CA GLN A 386 14.66 -17.48 3.60
C GLN A 386 15.08 -18.48 2.52
N ASP A 387 15.47 -19.67 2.94
CA ASP A 387 15.80 -20.82 2.09
C ASP A 387 16.85 -20.48 1.01
N CYS A 388 17.76 -19.56 1.32
CA CYS A 388 18.84 -19.15 0.42
C CYS A 388 20.07 -20.07 0.55
N ALA A 389 19.88 -21.35 0.26
CA ALA A 389 20.73 -22.46 0.73
C ALA A 389 22.21 -22.39 0.34
N THR A 390 22.56 -21.69 -0.74
CA THR A 390 23.93 -21.59 -1.30
C THR A 390 24.67 -20.32 -0.89
N MET A 391 24.00 -19.37 -0.24
CA MET A 391 24.63 -18.15 0.23
C MET A 391 25.61 -18.47 1.36
N LYS A 392 26.86 -18.03 1.17
CA LYS A 392 27.96 -18.25 2.12
C LYS A 392 28.44 -16.97 2.79
N LEU A 393 28.21 -15.84 2.13
CA LEU A 393 28.62 -14.52 2.57
C LEU A 393 27.38 -13.69 2.86
N LEU A 394 27.46 -12.92 3.93
CA LEU A 394 26.49 -11.90 4.33
C LEU A 394 27.14 -10.52 4.15
N PRO A 395 26.35 -9.45 4.01
CA PRO A 395 26.89 -8.11 3.91
C PRO A 395 27.50 -7.67 5.25
N PRO A 396 28.44 -6.71 5.24
CA PRO A 396 28.93 -6.11 6.47
C PRO A 396 27.80 -5.29 7.12
N PHE A 397 27.18 -5.80 8.17
CA PHE A 397 26.06 -5.12 8.86
C PHE A 397 26.49 -3.81 9.55
N GLN A 398 27.78 -3.65 9.83
CA GLN A 398 28.37 -2.47 10.48
C GLN A 398 28.30 -1.18 9.67
N ILE A 399 28.01 -1.28 8.38
CA ILE A 399 27.81 -0.10 7.52
C ILE A 399 26.33 0.21 7.27
N MET A 400 25.40 -0.46 7.98
CA MET A 400 23.95 -0.28 7.84
C MET A 400 23.38 0.32 9.14
N PRO A 401 23.45 1.66 9.32
CA PRO A 401 23.11 2.27 10.60
C PRO A 401 21.66 2.08 11.03
N PHE A 402 20.74 2.02 10.06
CA PHE A 402 19.30 1.92 10.33
C PHE A 402 18.78 0.48 10.42
N LEU A 403 19.63 -0.53 10.28
CA LEU A 403 19.18 -1.93 10.29
C LEU A 403 18.68 -2.29 11.68
N ARG A 404 17.38 -2.59 11.81
CA ARG A 404 16.71 -2.95 13.07
C ARG A 404 16.44 -4.44 13.20
N THR A 405 16.02 -5.07 12.10
CA THR A 405 15.56 -6.46 12.10
C THR A 405 16.34 -7.29 11.08
N LEU A 406 16.91 -8.40 11.55
CA LEU A 406 17.64 -9.36 10.73
C LEU A 406 17.06 -10.76 10.94
N SER A 407 16.52 -11.38 9.88
CA SER A 407 15.98 -12.73 9.92
C SER A 407 16.65 -13.60 8.87
N LEU A 408 17.28 -14.70 9.33
CA LEU A 408 18.03 -15.66 8.54
C LEU A 408 17.44 -17.05 8.72
N VAL A 409 16.72 -17.55 7.71
CA VAL A 409 15.97 -18.81 7.77
C VAL A 409 16.48 -19.77 6.70
N GLY A 410 16.84 -21.00 7.08
CA GLY A 410 17.18 -22.07 6.13
C GLY A 410 18.48 -21.85 5.33
N LEU A 411 19.45 -21.10 5.88
CA LEU A 411 20.73 -20.82 5.20
C LEU A 411 21.74 -21.96 5.38
N SER A 412 21.51 -23.09 4.71
CA SER A 412 22.26 -24.34 4.88
C SER A 412 23.75 -24.30 4.50
N SER A 413 24.25 -23.26 3.80
CA SER A 413 25.68 -23.10 3.49
C SER A 413 26.39 -22.04 4.34
N LEU A 414 25.66 -21.35 5.23
CA LEU A 414 26.23 -20.31 6.07
C LEU A 414 27.11 -20.95 7.16
N LYS A 415 28.39 -20.59 7.18
CA LYS A 415 29.40 -21.17 8.09
C LYS A 415 29.97 -20.17 9.08
N ASP A 416 29.65 -18.89 8.95
CA ASP A 416 30.12 -17.86 9.86
C ASP A 416 29.09 -16.74 9.97
N PHE A 417 28.88 -16.30 11.21
CA PHE A 417 28.00 -15.19 11.53
C PHE A 417 28.61 -14.40 12.71
N GLN A 418 29.36 -13.36 12.37
CA GLN A 418 29.98 -12.46 13.34
C GLN A 418 29.50 -11.03 13.12
N ILE A 419 29.01 -10.39 14.17
CA ILE A 419 28.74 -8.96 14.21
C ILE A 419 29.58 -8.37 15.34
N ASP A 420 30.44 -7.43 14.99
CA ASP A 420 31.30 -6.73 15.93
C ASP A 420 31.26 -5.23 15.65
N PHE A 421 30.72 -4.46 16.60
CA PHE A 421 30.63 -3.00 16.53
C PHE A 421 31.64 -2.27 17.41
N ARG A 422 32.66 -2.95 17.97
CA ARG A 422 33.65 -2.33 18.88
C ARG A 422 34.39 -1.13 18.29
N SER A 423 34.60 -1.12 16.97
CA SER A 423 35.27 -0.03 16.26
C SER A 423 34.33 1.07 15.76
N TYR A 424 33.04 0.99 16.07
CA TYR A 424 32.03 1.91 15.58
C TYR A 424 31.55 2.80 16.74
N GLU A 425 32.06 4.02 16.78
CA GLU A 425 31.74 5.03 17.80
C GLU A 425 30.35 5.66 17.62
N LYS A 426 29.63 5.28 16.56
CA LYS A 426 28.27 5.75 16.33
C LYS A 426 27.32 5.03 17.26
N ASP A 427 26.80 5.74 18.26
CA ASP A 427 25.63 5.34 19.05
C ASP A 427 24.32 5.30 18.21
N GLU A 428 24.42 5.40 16.87
CA GLU A 428 23.31 5.44 15.91
C GLU A 428 22.94 4.05 15.33
N LEU A 429 23.54 2.95 15.79
CA LEU A 429 23.23 1.61 15.30
C LEU A 429 21.95 1.07 15.93
N GLU A 430 20.97 0.68 15.11
CA GLU A 430 19.61 0.38 15.57
C GLU A 430 19.24 -1.11 15.61
N LEU A 431 20.21 -2.03 15.43
CA LEU A 431 19.95 -3.48 15.34
C LEU A 431 19.38 -4.02 16.64
N SER A 432 18.05 -4.23 16.66
CA SER A 432 17.27 -4.58 17.84
C SER A 432 16.87 -6.04 17.88
N GLU A 433 16.66 -6.67 16.72
CA GLU A 433 16.16 -8.04 16.64
C GLU A 433 16.94 -8.89 15.64
N ILE A 434 17.38 -10.06 16.09
CA ILE A 434 18.02 -11.08 15.26
C ILE A 434 17.29 -12.41 15.41
N GLU A 435 16.88 -12.99 14.30
CA GLU A 435 16.31 -14.32 14.20
C GLU A 435 17.17 -15.19 13.28
N ILE A 436 17.57 -16.36 13.78
CA ILE A 436 18.31 -17.37 13.02
C ILE A 436 17.59 -18.71 13.18
N LEU A 437 17.03 -19.22 12.10
CA LEU A 437 16.24 -20.45 12.10
C LEU A 437 16.78 -21.44 11.07
N ASN A 438 16.94 -22.71 11.46
CA ASN A 438 17.27 -23.81 10.57
C ASN A 438 18.56 -23.59 9.74
N CYS A 439 19.56 -22.93 10.32
CA CYS A 439 20.88 -22.72 9.71
C CYS A 439 21.81 -23.89 10.04
N SER A 440 21.58 -25.02 9.38
CA SER A 440 22.15 -26.33 9.74
C SER A 440 23.68 -26.45 9.66
N ALA A 441 24.39 -25.58 8.94
CA ALA A 441 25.85 -25.63 8.80
C ALA A 441 26.60 -24.56 9.62
N LEU A 442 25.89 -23.77 10.43
CA LEU A 442 26.46 -22.65 11.18
C LEU A 442 27.11 -23.13 12.49
N PRO A 443 28.45 -23.17 12.60
CA PRO A 443 29.12 -23.73 13.76
C PRO A 443 29.25 -22.73 14.92
N SER A 444 29.28 -21.43 14.60
CA SER A 444 29.52 -20.38 15.58
C SER A 444 28.78 -19.10 15.26
N ILE A 445 28.26 -18.46 16.31
CA ILE A 445 27.67 -17.12 16.29
C ILE A 445 28.44 -16.23 17.26
N GLY A 446 28.83 -15.04 16.81
CA GLY A 446 29.45 -14.03 17.68
C GLY A 446 28.81 -12.66 17.52
N LEU A 447 28.40 -12.07 18.64
CA LEU A 447 27.79 -10.75 18.71
C LEU A 447 28.55 -9.92 19.73
N HIS A 448 29.13 -8.81 19.30
CA HIS A 448 29.95 -7.96 20.13
C HIS A 448 29.53 -6.49 19.99
N SER A 449 29.24 -5.85 21.13
CA SER A 449 28.84 -4.44 21.22
C SER A 449 27.55 -4.08 20.46
N CYS A 450 26.62 -5.03 20.32
CA CYS A 450 25.28 -4.77 19.77
C CYS A 450 24.39 -4.12 20.85
N LYS A 451 24.67 -2.85 21.19
CA LYS A 451 24.05 -2.16 22.33
C LYS A 451 22.52 -2.04 22.24
N ALA A 452 21.96 -1.95 21.03
CA ALA A 452 20.52 -1.84 20.79
C ALA A 452 19.78 -3.18 20.71
N LEU A 453 20.49 -4.31 20.70
CA LEU A 453 19.91 -5.64 20.53
C LEU A 453 19.06 -6.00 21.75
N THR A 454 17.76 -6.19 21.57
CA THR A 454 16.81 -6.54 22.64
C THR A 454 16.38 -8.00 22.58
N LYS A 455 16.32 -8.59 21.38
CA LYS A 455 15.88 -9.96 21.13
C LYS A 455 16.83 -10.73 20.22
N LEU A 456 17.24 -11.91 20.67
CA LEU A 456 17.96 -12.90 19.87
C LEU A 456 17.21 -14.24 19.92
N SER A 457 16.80 -14.75 18.77
CA SER A 457 16.16 -16.06 18.61
C SER A 457 17.02 -16.96 17.72
N ILE A 458 17.44 -18.10 18.25
CA ILE A 458 18.20 -19.11 17.52
C ILE A 458 17.47 -20.44 17.64
N LYS A 459 17.00 -20.96 16.50
CA LYS A 459 16.18 -22.16 16.45
C LYS A 459 16.70 -23.17 15.43
N ASP A 460 16.67 -24.45 15.78
CA ASP A 460 17.01 -25.59 14.90
C ASP A 460 18.38 -25.49 14.23
N CYS A 461 19.37 -24.91 14.93
CA CYS A 461 20.74 -24.76 14.45
C CYS A 461 21.65 -25.88 14.98
N GLY A 462 21.47 -27.10 14.46
CA GLY A 462 22.09 -28.32 15.01
C GLY A 462 23.63 -28.40 14.94
N ALA A 463 24.30 -27.59 14.12
CA ALA A 463 25.76 -27.53 14.07
C ALA A 463 26.38 -26.51 15.05
N LEU A 464 25.57 -25.72 15.75
CA LEU A 464 26.05 -24.63 16.59
C LEU A 464 26.81 -25.17 17.81
N THR A 465 28.11 -24.96 17.85
CA THR A 465 29.00 -25.39 18.95
C THR A 465 29.50 -24.22 19.79
N LYS A 466 29.38 -22.98 19.29
CA LYS A 466 29.85 -21.77 19.98
C LYS A 466 28.88 -20.61 19.80
N LEU A 467 28.43 -20.02 20.91
CA LEU A 467 27.69 -18.75 20.93
C LEU A 467 28.42 -17.78 21.85
N SER A 468 28.90 -16.68 21.29
CA SER A 468 29.62 -15.63 22.01
C SER A 468 28.83 -14.33 21.93
N ILE A 469 28.39 -13.79 23.07
CA ILE A 469 27.67 -12.52 23.15
C ILE A 469 28.40 -11.65 24.17
N ALA A 470 28.92 -10.50 23.74
CA ALA A 470 29.59 -9.58 24.66
C ALA A 470 29.14 -8.14 24.48
N ASN A 471 28.92 -7.44 25.59
CA ASN A 471 28.58 -6.01 25.64
C ASN A 471 27.29 -5.68 24.87
N CYS A 472 26.27 -6.55 24.96
CA CYS A 472 24.94 -6.34 24.41
C CYS A 472 23.98 -5.98 25.57
N GLU A 473 24.14 -4.78 26.13
CA GLU A 473 23.52 -4.38 27.40
C GLU A 473 21.98 -4.40 27.38
N ALA A 474 21.35 -4.10 26.25
CA ALA A 474 19.89 -4.07 26.09
C ALA A 474 19.26 -5.46 25.87
N LEU A 475 20.05 -6.52 25.73
CA LEU A 475 19.56 -7.85 25.39
C LEU A 475 18.72 -8.41 26.55
N ALA A 476 17.42 -8.52 26.34
CA ALA A 476 16.45 -8.94 27.35
C ALA A 476 15.84 -10.32 27.05
N SER A 477 15.81 -10.73 25.78
CA SER A 477 15.30 -12.04 25.35
C SER A 477 16.34 -12.82 24.56
N LEU A 478 16.65 -14.03 25.04
CA LEU A 478 17.48 -15.02 24.37
C LEU A 478 16.70 -16.34 24.29
N GLU A 479 16.27 -16.69 23.08
CA GLU A 479 15.55 -17.93 22.81
C GLU A 479 16.48 -18.91 22.08
N LEU A 480 16.76 -20.06 22.72
CA LEU A 480 17.51 -21.17 22.12
C LEU A 480 16.60 -22.41 22.07
N GLU A 481 16.24 -22.86 20.87
CA GLU A 481 15.36 -24.02 20.65
C GLU A 481 15.98 -24.95 19.59
N GLY A 482 15.95 -26.27 19.78
CA GLY A 482 16.52 -27.20 18.78
C GLY A 482 18.03 -27.04 18.51
N THR A 483 18.76 -26.34 19.39
CA THR A 483 20.23 -26.26 19.38
C THR A 483 20.86 -27.43 20.14
N PRO A 484 22.16 -27.72 19.94
CA PRO A 484 22.87 -28.73 20.74
C PRO A 484 22.74 -28.50 22.24
N SER A 485 22.87 -29.58 23.03
CA SER A 485 22.74 -29.52 24.50
C SER A 485 23.81 -28.60 25.12
N SER A 486 23.57 -28.15 26.36
CA SER A 486 24.51 -27.29 27.11
C SER A 486 25.94 -27.84 27.19
N ASP A 487 26.09 -29.17 27.16
CA ASP A 487 27.40 -29.84 27.23
C ASP A 487 28.16 -29.77 25.89
N GLN A 488 27.46 -29.50 24.79
CA GLN A 488 28.00 -29.43 23.42
C GLN A 488 28.09 -28.00 22.88
N LEU A 489 27.35 -27.06 23.48
CA LEU A 489 27.30 -25.66 23.11
C LEU A 489 28.12 -24.81 24.09
N MET A 490 29.26 -24.28 23.63
CA MET A 490 30.01 -23.28 24.40
C MET A 490 29.28 -21.94 24.38
N LEU A 491 28.64 -21.62 25.50
CA LEU A 491 28.01 -20.32 25.75
C LEU A 491 29.00 -19.39 26.46
N ASN A 492 29.32 -18.25 25.83
CA ASN A 492 30.09 -17.17 26.44
C ASN A 492 29.26 -15.89 26.39
N ILE A 493 28.70 -15.48 27.52
CA ILE A 493 27.83 -14.30 27.61
C ILE A 493 28.41 -13.34 28.66
N GLN A 494 28.83 -12.17 28.21
CA GLN A 494 29.49 -11.15 29.04
C GLN A 494 28.87 -9.76 28.79
N GLY A 495 28.78 -8.92 29.83
CA GLY A 495 28.29 -7.54 29.67
C GLY A 495 26.86 -7.42 29.10
N CYS A 496 25.98 -8.37 29.43
CA CYS A 496 24.57 -8.38 29.03
C CYS A 496 23.66 -8.26 30.27
N SER A 497 23.55 -7.05 30.82
CA SER A 497 22.93 -6.80 32.13
C SER A 497 21.42 -7.07 32.22
N GLN A 498 20.70 -7.06 31.10
CA GLN A 498 19.25 -7.26 31.05
C GLN A 498 18.85 -8.74 30.87
N LEU A 499 19.81 -9.64 30.61
CA LEU A 499 19.52 -11.07 30.50
C LEU A 499 19.26 -11.69 31.89
N PRO A 500 18.34 -12.65 32.00
CA PRO A 500 18.14 -13.41 33.24
C PRO A 500 19.44 -14.08 33.70
N SER A 501 19.68 -14.13 35.01
CA SER A 501 20.91 -14.65 35.63
C SER A 501 21.27 -16.09 35.23
N GLY A 502 20.31 -16.87 34.70
CA GLY A 502 20.54 -18.23 34.20
C GLY A 502 21.41 -18.33 32.95
N PHE A 503 21.68 -17.21 32.26
CA PHE A 503 22.48 -17.18 31.02
C PHE A 503 23.86 -16.51 31.15
N ILE A 504 24.13 -15.80 32.25
CA ILE A 504 25.36 -15.02 32.43
C ILE A 504 26.43 -15.92 33.03
N SER A 505 27.51 -16.19 32.29
CA SER A 505 28.71 -16.85 32.81
C SER A 505 29.49 -15.85 33.66
N ASN A 506 29.68 -16.16 34.96
CA ASN A 506 30.49 -15.36 35.89
C ASN A 506 31.94 -15.17 35.44
#